data_AF-A0A3D5R6H6-F1
#
_entry.id   AF-A0A3D5R6H6-F1
#
_cell.length_a   1.000
_cell.length_b   1.000
_cell.length_c   1.000
_cell.angle_alpha   90.00
_cell.angle_beta   90.00
_cell.angle_gamma   90.00
#
_symmetry.space_group_name_H-M   'P 1'
#
loop_
_entity.id
_entity.type
_entity.pdbx_description
1 polymer ?
#
loop_
_entity_poly.entity_id
_entity_poly.type
_entity_poly.pdbx_seq_one_letter_code
_entity_poly.pdbx_strand_id
1 'polypeptide(L)'
;RKLLEKVSTTAVINKNYEFEELEVKTGLGNGSKIKNAVNKDTKYVFIDGALTSTLLKNLVDKDGIEYTIILRDGTKIFTDPYTWNNLKRQGMKIKVLKKIKIAAVTVNPVSPYGYVLRSEDMIKGIKRNTKVRVFDVEMGGENYDNE
;
A
#
# COMPACT_ATOMS: atom_id res chain seq x y z
N ARG A 1 15.55 9.14 -2.06
CA ARG A 1 14.53 9.35 -0.99
C ARG A 1 14.23 10.83 -0.75
N LYS A 2 15.19 11.66 -0.29
CA LYS A 2 14.97 13.10 -0.04
C LYS A 2 14.39 13.88 -1.24
N LEU A 3 14.79 13.54 -2.47
CA LEU A 3 14.25 14.14 -3.68
C LEU A 3 12.76 13.81 -3.88
N LEU A 4 12.40 12.53 -3.82
CA LEU A 4 11.02 12.04 -3.96
C LEU A 4 10.06 12.56 -2.87
N GLU A 5 10.57 12.98 -1.72
CA GLU A 5 9.73 13.60 -0.68
C GLU A 5 9.24 15.00 -1.10
N LYS A 6 9.97 15.71 -1.98
CA LYS A 6 9.64 17.05 -2.46
C LYS A 6 8.91 17.05 -3.80
N VAL A 7 9.07 16.01 -4.60
CA VAL A 7 8.37 15.83 -5.88
C VAL A 7 6.87 15.64 -5.62
N SER A 8 6.02 16.39 -6.32
CA SER A 8 4.55 16.33 -6.23
C SER A 8 3.89 15.79 -7.50
N THR A 9 4.65 15.04 -8.29
CA THR A 9 4.26 14.50 -9.59
C THR A 9 4.66 13.04 -9.68
N THR A 10 3.96 12.30 -10.54
CA THR A 10 4.37 10.93 -10.89
C THR A 10 5.60 11.02 -11.79
N ALA A 11 6.59 10.16 -11.58
CA ALA A 11 7.86 10.23 -12.30
C ALA A 11 8.40 8.83 -12.64
N VAL A 12 9.15 8.75 -13.74
CA VAL A 12 9.97 7.59 -14.10
C VAL A 12 11.42 7.89 -13.73
N ILE A 13 12.11 6.89 -13.16
CA ILE A 13 13.50 7.01 -12.75
C ILE A 13 14.29 5.91 -13.46
N ASN A 14 15.32 6.30 -14.20
CA ASN A 14 16.14 5.36 -14.95
C ASN A 14 17.23 4.69 -14.08
N LYS A 15 18.03 3.81 -14.69
CA LYS A 15 19.13 3.10 -14.02
C LYS A 15 20.24 4.03 -13.50
N ASN A 16 20.41 5.20 -14.11
CA ASN A 16 21.35 6.25 -13.70
C ASN A 16 20.79 7.17 -12.61
N TYR A 17 19.57 6.90 -12.12
CA TYR A 17 18.84 7.72 -11.15
C TYR A 17 18.45 9.11 -11.64
N GLU A 18 18.38 9.31 -12.96
CA GLU A 18 17.83 10.52 -13.56
C GLU A 18 16.31 10.49 -13.50
N PHE A 19 15.71 11.66 -13.33
CA PHE A 19 14.29 11.85 -13.12
C PHE A 19 13.62 12.40 -14.36
N GLU A 20 12.55 11.73 -14.78
CA GLU A 20 11.61 12.24 -15.77
C GLU A 20 10.26 12.41 -15.09
N GLU A 21 9.91 13.67 -14.78
CA GLU A 21 8.58 13.98 -14.27
C GLU A 21 7.56 13.86 -15.39
N LEU A 22 6.47 13.14 -15.12
CA LEU A 22 5.36 13.02 -16.05
C LEU A 22 4.36 14.14 -15.74
N GLU A 23 3.90 14.86 -16.77
CA GLU A 23 2.81 15.85 -16.65
C GLU A 23 1.44 15.19 -16.39
N VAL A 24 1.32 14.53 -15.24
CA VAL A 24 0.11 13.87 -14.76
C VAL A 24 -0.09 14.27 -13.30
N LYS A 25 -1.09 15.12 -13.08
CA LYS A 25 -1.46 15.61 -11.74
C LYS A 25 -1.79 14.48 -10.76
N THR A 26 -2.26 13.33 -11.27
CA THR A 26 -2.46 12.10 -10.48
C THR A 26 -2.25 10.85 -11.35
N GLY A 27 -1.91 9.72 -10.73
CA GLY A 27 -1.88 8.42 -11.42
C GLY A 27 -3.26 7.87 -11.83
N LEU A 28 -4.36 8.44 -11.31
CA LEU A 28 -5.72 7.99 -11.62
C LEU A 28 -6.09 8.38 -13.07
N GLY A 29 -6.56 7.40 -13.85
CA GLY A 29 -6.93 7.60 -15.26
C GLY A 29 -5.74 7.74 -16.22
N ASN A 30 -4.51 7.83 -15.72
CA ASN A 30 -3.31 8.08 -16.54
C ASN A 30 -2.42 6.84 -16.72
N GLY A 31 -2.92 5.63 -16.47
CA GLY A 31 -2.14 4.40 -16.50
C GLY A 31 -1.40 4.17 -17.83
N SER A 32 -2.03 4.48 -18.97
CA SER A 32 -1.39 4.34 -20.28
C SER A 32 -0.23 5.32 -20.50
N LYS A 33 -0.34 6.56 -20.02
CA LYS A 33 0.75 7.55 -20.11
C LYS A 33 1.97 7.10 -19.31
N ILE A 34 1.73 6.60 -18.10
CA ILE A 34 2.80 6.10 -17.23
C ILE A 34 3.45 4.86 -17.86
N LYS A 35 2.64 3.93 -18.38
CA LYS A 35 3.13 2.74 -19.08
C LYS A 35 4.02 3.11 -20.27
N ASN A 36 3.61 4.08 -21.09
CA ASN A 36 4.36 4.50 -22.27
C ASN A 36 5.70 5.18 -21.94
N ALA A 37 5.84 5.75 -20.74
CA ALA A 37 7.11 6.31 -20.27
C ALA A 37 8.07 5.23 -19.72
N VAL A 38 7.57 4.04 -19.42
CA VAL A 38 8.40 2.91 -18.97
C VAL A 38 9.13 2.29 -20.15
N ASN A 39 10.43 2.12 -20.01
CA ASN A 39 11.29 1.49 -21.01
C ASN A 39 12.35 0.59 -20.35
N LYS A 40 13.22 -0.04 -21.15
CA LYS A 40 14.24 -1.00 -20.66
C LYS A 40 15.23 -0.40 -19.65
N ASP A 41 15.37 0.92 -19.61
CA ASP A 41 16.25 1.63 -18.67
C ASP A 41 15.52 2.16 -17.45
N THR A 42 14.20 2.01 -17.38
CA THR A 42 13.43 2.30 -16.17
C THR A 42 13.83 1.37 -15.04
N LYS A 43 14.15 1.95 -13.88
CA LYS A 43 14.47 1.23 -12.65
C LYS A 43 13.36 1.40 -11.60
N TYR A 44 12.77 2.59 -11.54
CA TYR A 44 11.66 2.89 -10.64
C TYR A 44 10.57 3.69 -11.33
N VAL A 45 9.34 3.49 -10.87
CA VAL A 45 8.19 4.34 -11.21
C VAL A 45 7.63 4.89 -9.91
N PHE A 46 7.73 6.20 -9.70
CA PHE A 46 7.13 6.87 -8.56
C PHE A 46 5.71 7.30 -8.89
N ILE A 47 4.74 6.86 -8.08
CA ILE A 47 3.34 7.26 -8.21
C ILE A 47 3.00 8.24 -7.10
N ASP A 48 2.69 9.48 -7.47
CA ASP A 48 2.13 10.46 -6.55
C ASP A 48 0.60 10.42 -6.60
N GLY A 49 0.01 9.53 -5.79
CA GLY A 49 -1.42 9.33 -5.74
C GLY A 49 -1.81 7.90 -5.39
N ALA A 50 -3.07 7.56 -5.63
CA ALA A 50 -3.59 6.23 -5.40
C ALA A 50 -3.10 5.24 -6.45
N LEU A 51 -2.57 4.11 -5.99
CA LEU A 51 -2.27 2.93 -6.78
C LEU A 51 -3.49 2.01 -6.80
N THR A 52 -4.32 2.15 -7.83
CA THR A 52 -5.56 1.37 -7.98
C THR A 52 -5.32 0.01 -8.65
N SER A 53 -6.25 -0.95 -8.51
CA SER A 53 -6.20 -2.22 -9.26
C SER A 53 -6.04 -2.01 -10.77
N THR A 54 -6.71 -1.01 -11.35
CA THR A 54 -6.61 -0.70 -12.79
C THR A 54 -5.22 -0.19 -13.15
N LEU A 55 -4.66 0.73 -12.36
CA LEU A 55 -3.31 1.25 -12.60
C LEU A 55 -2.27 0.13 -12.47
N LEU A 56 -2.39 -0.71 -11.44
CA LEU A 56 -1.55 -1.87 -11.22
C LEU A 56 -1.52 -2.82 -12.43
N LYS A 57 -2.68 -3.16 -12.98
CA LYS A 57 -2.79 -4.03 -14.15
C LYS A 57 -2.14 -3.41 -15.39
N ASN A 58 -2.29 -2.11 -15.60
CA ASN A 58 -1.65 -1.40 -16.71
C ASN A 58 -0.12 -1.37 -16.59
N LEU A 59 0.39 -1.27 -15.35
CA LEU A 59 1.82 -1.18 -15.08
C LEU A 59 2.53 -2.54 -15.19
N VAL A 60 1.89 -3.64 -14.78
CA VAL A 60 2.50 -4.98 -14.73
C VAL A 60 2.33 -5.76 -16.04
N ASP A 61 2.10 -5.08 -17.15
CA ASP A 61 1.81 -5.74 -18.43
C ASP A 61 3.07 -6.23 -19.17
N LYS A 62 2.84 -7.19 -20.07
CA LYS A 62 3.74 -8.26 -20.58
C LYS A 62 5.07 -7.89 -21.27
N ASP A 63 5.57 -6.67 -21.17
CA ASP A 63 6.79 -6.25 -21.91
C ASP A 63 8.11 -6.78 -21.29
N GLY A 64 8.02 -7.55 -20.20
CA GLY A 64 9.17 -8.19 -19.53
C GLY A 64 10.12 -7.19 -18.85
N ILE A 65 9.73 -5.92 -18.74
CA ILE A 65 10.52 -4.86 -18.11
C ILE A 65 10.33 -4.96 -16.59
N GLU A 66 11.42 -5.29 -15.88
CA GLU A 66 11.41 -5.28 -14.43
C GLU A 66 11.75 -3.90 -13.86
N TYR A 67 10.82 -3.33 -13.09
CA TYR A 67 11.05 -2.10 -12.32
C TYR A 67 10.34 -2.17 -10.96
N THR A 68 10.67 -1.23 -10.08
CA THR A 68 10.04 -1.13 -8.75
C THR A 68 9.12 0.09 -8.68
N ILE A 69 7.85 -0.13 -8.31
CA ILE A 69 6.90 0.95 -8.05
C ILE A 69 7.21 1.54 -6.66
N ILE A 70 7.29 2.86 -6.57
CA ILE A 70 7.50 3.60 -5.32
C ILE A 70 6.26 4.45 -5.02
N LEU A 71 5.74 4.32 -3.80
CA LEU A 71 4.65 5.16 -3.27
C LEU A 71 5.14 6.01 -2.08
N ARG A 72 4.36 7.03 -1.71
CA ARG A 72 4.63 7.81 -0.48
C ARG A 72 4.55 6.93 0.77
N ASP A 73 3.47 6.17 0.89
CA ASP A 73 3.19 5.28 2.02
C ASP A 73 2.22 4.16 1.61
N GLY A 74 1.92 3.26 2.54
CA GLY A 74 1.02 2.12 2.28
C GLY A 74 -0.46 2.49 2.15
N THR A 75 -0.90 3.68 2.60
CA THR A 75 -2.32 4.10 2.51
C THR A 75 -2.72 4.51 1.10
N LYS A 76 -1.74 4.58 0.18
CA LYS A 76 -1.97 4.86 -1.23
C LYS A 76 -2.34 3.62 -2.05
N ILE A 77 -2.37 2.44 -1.45
CA ILE A 77 -2.69 1.19 -2.16
C ILE A 77 -4.20 0.94 -2.09
N PHE A 78 -4.86 0.97 -3.24
CA PHE A 78 -6.31 0.75 -3.39
C PHE A 78 -6.58 -0.41 -4.35
N THR A 79 -6.34 -1.63 -3.89
CA THR A 79 -6.50 -2.83 -4.72
C THR A 79 -7.14 -3.97 -3.94
N ASP A 80 -7.85 -4.82 -4.67
CA ASP A 80 -8.44 -6.03 -4.11
C ASP A 80 -7.38 -7.12 -3.85
N PRO A 81 -7.62 -8.03 -2.88
CA PRO A 81 -6.64 -9.06 -2.53
C PRO A 81 -6.28 -9.99 -3.69
N TYR A 82 -7.21 -10.26 -4.60
CA TYR A 82 -6.98 -11.14 -5.74
C TYR A 82 -5.98 -10.54 -6.72
N THR A 83 -6.20 -9.29 -7.15
CA THR A 83 -5.29 -8.54 -8.02
C THR A 83 -3.92 -8.42 -7.36
N TRP A 84 -3.86 -8.01 -6.09
CA TRP A 84 -2.60 -7.89 -5.36
C TRP A 84 -1.79 -9.19 -5.36
N ASN A 85 -2.41 -10.29 -4.95
CA ASN A 85 -1.74 -11.58 -4.85
C ASN A 85 -1.31 -12.10 -6.23
N ASN A 86 -2.12 -11.89 -7.26
CA ASN A 86 -1.76 -12.28 -8.61
C ASN A 86 -0.50 -11.56 -9.12
N LEU A 87 -0.47 -10.23 -8.99
CA LEU A 87 0.67 -9.43 -9.45
C LEU A 87 1.92 -9.68 -8.61
N LYS A 88 1.76 -9.93 -7.31
CA LYS A 88 2.87 -10.34 -6.44
C LYS A 88 3.52 -11.64 -6.91
N ARG A 89 2.73 -12.64 -7.35
CA ARG A 89 3.24 -13.90 -7.93
C ARG A 89 3.96 -13.68 -9.26
N GLN A 90 3.60 -12.64 -10.01
CA GLN A 90 4.26 -12.23 -11.26
C GLN A 90 5.56 -11.44 -11.02
N GLY A 91 6.03 -11.33 -9.78
CA GLY A 91 7.30 -10.67 -9.46
C GLY A 91 7.20 -9.15 -9.28
N MET A 92 5.99 -8.60 -9.15
CA MET A 92 5.78 -7.17 -8.88
C MET A 92 6.54 -6.70 -7.63
N LYS A 93 7.31 -5.62 -7.77
CA LYS A 93 8.09 -5.00 -6.69
C LYS A 93 7.49 -3.64 -6.33
N ILE A 94 7.01 -3.50 -5.09
CA ILE A 94 6.49 -2.23 -4.54
C ILE A 94 7.30 -1.84 -3.31
N LYS A 95 7.69 -0.57 -3.24
CA LYS A 95 8.31 0.05 -2.07
C LYS A 95 7.55 1.32 -1.68
N VAL A 96 7.68 1.71 -0.41
CA VAL A 96 7.11 2.96 0.10
C VAL A 96 8.21 3.81 0.73
N LEU A 97 8.10 5.14 0.61
CA LEU A 97 9.05 6.09 1.21
C LEU A 97 8.88 6.14 2.73
N LYS A 98 7.63 6.18 3.21
CA LYS A 98 7.26 6.21 4.62
C LYS A 98 6.55 4.91 4.99
N LYS A 99 7.26 4.03 5.70
CA LYS A 99 6.69 2.79 6.23
C LYS A 99 5.66 3.12 7.31
N ILE A 100 4.51 2.46 7.24
CA ILE A 100 3.50 2.50 8.30
C ILE A 100 3.99 1.60 9.44
N LYS A 101 4.10 2.14 10.64
CA LYS A 101 4.34 1.38 11.87
C LYS A 101 3.00 1.26 12.59
N ILE A 102 2.43 0.07 12.62
CA ILE A 102 1.16 -0.18 13.32
C ILE A 102 1.45 -0.23 14.82
N ALA A 103 0.93 0.73 15.58
CA ALA A 103 1.18 0.82 17.03
C ALA A 103 0.26 -0.09 17.86
N ALA A 104 -0.96 -0.30 17.36
CA ALA A 104 -2.03 -1.05 17.98
C ALA A 104 -3.12 -1.40 16.94
N VAL A 105 -3.94 -2.40 17.23
CA VAL A 105 -5.24 -2.66 16.62
C VAL A 105 -6.30 -2.49 17.71
N THR A 106 -7.40 -1.84 17.40
CA THR A 106 -8.52 -1.71 18.34
C THR A 106 -9.74 -2.46 17.81
N VAL A 107 -10.43 -3.19 18.67
CA VAL A 107 -11.75 -3.76 18.40
C VAL A 107 -12.80 -2.86 19.04
N ASN A 108 -13.89 -2.62 18.33
CA ASN A 108 -15.06 -1.95 18.89
C ASN A 108 -16.21 -2.97 18.96
N PRO A 109 -16.42 -3.64 20.10
CA PRO A 109 -17.46 -4.66 20.21
C PRO A 109 -18.86 -4.07 20.35
N VAL A 110 -18.98 -2.79 20.68
CA VAL A 110 -20.27 -2.12 20.93
C VAL A 110 -20.65 -1.25 19.74
N SER A 111 -21.83 -1.51 19.18
CA SER A 111 -22.43 -0.67 18.15
C SER A 111 -23.49 0.27 18.74
N PRO A 112 -23.56 1.54 18.29
CA PRO A 112 -24.66 2.43 18.68
C PRO A 112 -26.03 1.92 18.20
N TYR A 113 -26.06 0.97 17.26
CA TYR A 113 -27.27 0.30 16.77
C TYR A 113 -27.68 -0.92 17.60
N GLY A 114 -27.04 -1.15 18.76
CA GLY A 114 -27.51 -2.06 19.80
C GLY A 114 -26.97 -3.49 19.77
N TYR A 115 -26.10 -3.85 18.81
CA TYR A 115 -25.41 -5.15 18.87
C TYR A 115 -24.12 -5.04 19.68
N VAL A 116 -23.86 -6.07 20.49
CA VAL A 116 -22.65 -6.21 21.31
C VAL A 116 -22.00 -7.54 20.96
N LEU A 117 -20.75 -7.49 20.51
CA LEU A 117 -19.93 -8.67 20.27
C LEU A 117 -19.10 -9.00 21.51
N ARG A 118 -18.68 -10.26 21.65
CA ARG A 118 -17.78 -10.67 22.73
C ARG A 118 -16.37 -10.17 22.42
N SER A 119 -15.92 -9.16 23.16
CA SER A 119 -14.62 -8.52 22.98
C SER A 119 -13.46 -9.52 23.02
N GLU A 120 -13.50 -10.46 23.99
CA GLU A 120 -12.50 -11.49 24.18
C GLU A 120 -12.28 -12.31 22.91
N ASP A 121 -13.38 -12.71 22.26
CA ASP A 121 -13.35 -13.55 21.05
C ASP A 121 -12.73 -12.78 19.87
N MET A 122 -13.05 -11.48 19.75
CA MET A 122 -12.45 -10.60 18.74
C MET A 122 -10.95 -10.39 18.98
N ILE A 123 -10.55 -10.06 20.22
CA ILE A 123 -9.16 -9.84 20.60
C ILE A 123 -8.34 -11.10 20.37
N LYS A 124 -8.81 -12.26 20.86
CA LYS A 124 -8.14 -13.56 20.68
C LYS A 124 -8.01 -13.91 19.19
N GLY A 125 -9.05 -13.70 18.40
CA GLY A 125 -9.04 -13.95 16.96
C GLY A 125 -7.99 -13.13 16.21
N ILE A 126 -7.87 -11.84 16.54
CA ILE A 126 -6.88 -10.95 15.92
C ILE A 126 -5.46 -11.27 16.42
N LYS A 127 -5.26 -11.42 17.74
CA LYS A 127 -3.94 -11.73 18.35
C LYS A 127 -3.31 -13.01 17.77
N ARG A 128 -4.12 -14.02 17.42
CA ARG A 128 -3.62 -15.24 16.73
C ARG A 128 -2.92 -14.97 15.40
N ASN A 129 -3.19 -13.82 14.76
CA ASN A 129 -2.71 -13.48 13.43
C ASN A 129 -1.77 -12.26 13.42
N THR A 130 -1.50 -11.63 14.57
CA THR A 130 -0.64 -10.44 14.64
C THR A 130 0.12 -10.34 15.94
N LYS A 131 1.32 -9.74 15.87
CA LYS A 131 2.14 -9.39 17.04
C LYS A 131 1.88 -7.96 17.54
N VAL A 132 1.02 -7.22 16.85
CA VAL A 132 0.63 -5.86 17.24
C VAL A 132 -0.30 -5.94 18.44
N ARG A 133 -0.16 -5.01 19.39
CA ARG A 133 -1.05 -4.92 20.56
C ARG A 133 -2.50 -4.76 20.11
N VAL A 134 -3.43 -5.48 20.75
CA VAL A 134 -4.85 -5.43 20.42
C VAL A 134 -5.64 -5.01 21.65
N PHE A 135 -6.50 -4.01 21.52
CA PHE A 135 -7.27 -3.45 22.63
C PHE A 135 -8.75 -3.38 22.29
N ASP A 136 -9.60 -3.55 23.29
CA ASP A 136 -10.97 -3.05 23.26
C ASP A 136 -10.94 -1.51 23.38
N VAL A 137 -11.77 -0.82 22.60
CA VAL A 137 -11.90 0.65 22.66
C VAL A 137 -12.40 1.12 24.03
N GLU A 138 -13.33 0.40 24.68
CA GLU A 138 -13.89 0.76 25.98
C GLU A 138 -13.16 0.09 27.15
N MET A 139 -12.88 -1.21 27.03
CA MET A 139 -12.33 -2.00 28.14
C MET A 139 -10.79 -2.06 28.19
N GLY A 140 -10.10 -1.51 27.20
CA GLY A 140 -8.64 -1.61 27.08
C GLY A 140 -8.17 -3.02 26.68
N GLY A 141 -6.92 -3.35 26.99
CA GLY A 141 -6.31 -4.64 26.57
C GLY A 141 -5.47 -5.34 27.63
N GLU A 142 -5.24 -4.70 28.78
CA GLU A 142 -4.38 -5.21 29.86
C GLU A 142 -4.93 -6.53 30.46
N ASN A 143 -6.24 -6.74 30.41
CA ASN A 143 -6.89 -7.97 30.90
C ASN A 143 -6.60 -9.21 30.04
N TYR A 144 -5.96 -9.07 28.88
CA TYR A 144 -5.74 -10.16 27.91
C TYR A 144 -4.27 -10.40 27.56
N ASP A 145 -3.33 -9.76 28.26
CA ASP A 145 -1.88 -9.89 28.00
C ASP A 145 -1.21 -11.01 28.83
N ASN A 146 -1.97 -11.70 29.69
CA ASN A 146 -1.50 -12.78 30.59
C ASN A 146 -1.83 -14.22 30.09
N GLU A 147 -2.28 -14.40 28.84
CA GLU A 147 -2.48 -15.70 28.19
C GLU A 147 -1.54 -15.87 26.99
#